data_AF-A0A8B7DXR5-F1
#
_entry.id   AF-A0A8B7DXR5-F1
#
_cell.length_a   1.000
_cell.length_b   1.000
_cell.length_c   1.000
_cell.angle_alpha   90.00
_cell.angle_beta   90.00
_cell.angle_gamma   90.00
#
_symmetry.space_group_name_H-M   'P 1'
#
loop_
_entity.id
_entity.type
_entity.pdbx_description
1 polymer ?
#
loop_
_entity_poly.entity_id
_entity_poly.type
_entity_poly.pdbx_seq_one_letter_code
_entity_poly.pdbx_strand_id
1 'polypeptide(L)'
;MFFTVIIWVPSIYFFFQGLTDWQVSPAKSRENNKKCVLLNFYDDHDVWHFLSAAALFFTFMTILTIDDDLDDKDRDKIAVF
;
A
#
# COMPACT_ATOMS: atom_id res chain seq x y z
N MET A 1 3.22 -12.33 -2.07
CA MET A 1 4.59 -11.80 -1.90
C MET A 1 5.03 -10.79 -2.98
N PHE A 2 5.08 -11.14 -4.28
CA PHE A 2 5.59 -10.22 -5.33
C PHE A 2 4.79 -8.92 -5.47
N PHE A 3 3.46 -9.01 -5.48
CA PHE A 3 2.58 -7.82 -5.55
C PHE A 3 2.80 -6.85 -4.39
N THR A 4 3.01 -7.39 -3.18
CA THR A 4 3.27 -6.60 -1.97
C THR A 4 4.49 -5.69 -2.17
N VAL A 5 5.63 -6.25 -2.59
CA VAL A 5 6.87 -5.47 -2.79
C VAL A 5 6.71 -4.45 -3.91
N ILE A 6 6.11 -4.84 -5.03
CA ILE A 6 5.91 -3.97 -6.20
C ILE A 6 5.08 -2.73 -5.85
N ILE A 7 4.09 -2.87 -4.97
CA ILE A 7 3.19 -1.77 -4.60
C ILE A 7 3.75 -0.94 -3.43
N TRP A 8 4.51 -1.56 -2.51
CA TRP A 8 5.17 -0.82 -1.42
C TRP A 8 6.20 0.19 -1.92
N VAL A 9 7.00 -0.15 -2.92
CA VAL A 9 8.05 0.75 -3.45
C VAL A 9 7.51 2.12 -3.89
N PRO A 10 6.52 2.21 -4.81
CA PRO A 10 5.95 3.49 -5.20
C PRO A 10 5.18 4.15 -4.05
N SER A 11 4.51 3.39 -3.18
CA SER A 11 3.85 3.95 -1.99
C SER A 11 4.82 4.76 -1.12
N ILE A 12 5.98 4.16 -0.79
CA ILE A 12 7.02 4.80 0.01
C ILE A 12 7.60 6.01 -0.73
N TYR A 13 7.77 5.94 -2.04
CA TYR A 13 8.21 7.08 -2.84
C TYR A 13 7.24 8.28 -2.72
N PHE A 14 5.93 8.05 -2.84
CA PHE A 14 4.94 9.12 -2.73
C PHE A 14 4.78 9.63 -1.29
N PHE A 15 4.98 8.80 -0.26
CA PHE A 15 5.02 9.22 1.13
C PHE A 15 6.06 10.33 1.39
N PHE A 16 7.24 10.21 0.78
CA PHE A 16 8.32 11.18 0.95
C PHE A 16 8.14 12.48 0.13
N GLN A 17 7.03 12.66 -0.61
CA GLN A 17 6.77 13.91 -1.35
C GLN A 17 6.45 15.11 -0.46
N GLY A 18 6.09 14.87 0.81
CA GLY A 18 6.03 15.92 1.84
C GLY A 18 4.93 16.97 1.64
N LEU A 19 3.77 16.59 1.09
CA LEU A 19 2.68 17.54 0.80
C LEU A 19 1.91 18.01 2.04
N THR A 20 1.93 17.25 3.14
CA THR A 20 1.15 17.54 4.34
C THR A 20 2.07 17.83 5.52
N ASP A 21 1.86 18.96 6.18
CA ASP A 21 2.54 19.33 7.42
C ASP A 21 1.52 19.57 8.53
N TRP A 22 1.55 18.72 9.54
CA TRP A 22 0.63 18.74 10.68
C TRP A 22 1.08 19.67 11.80
N GLN A 23 2.29 20.22 11.73
CA GLN A 23 2.86 21.12 12.73
C GLN A 23 2.49 22.59 12.46
N VAL A 24 1.97 22.89 11.27
CA VAL A 24 1.60 24.24 10.83
C VAL A 24 0.09 24.38 10.64
N SER A 25 -0.37 25.61 10.44
CA SER A 25 -1.80 25.85 10.16
C SER A 25 -2.20 25.23 8.81
N PRO A 26 -3.48 24.82 8.64
CA PRO A 26 -3.94 24.25 7.36
C PRO A 26 -3.73 25.19 6.17
N ALA A 27 -3.81 26.50 6.37
CA ALA A 27 -3.53 27.49 5.34
C ALA A 27 -2.05 27.45 4.91
N LYS A 28 -1.12 27.32 5.87
CA LYS A 28 0.31 27.24 5.60
C LYS A 28 0.70 25.91 4.95
N SER A 29 0.12 24.79 5.41
CA SER A 29 0.38 23.47 4.81
C SER A 29 -0.05 23.43 3.34
N ARG A 30 -1.12 24.14 2.93
CA ARG A 30 -1.59 24.18 1.54
C ARG A 30 -0.58 24.80 0.57
N GLU A 31 0.39 25.58 1.05
CA GLU A 31 1.45 26.12 0.20
C GLU A 31 2.37 25.02 -0.36
N ASN A 32 2.40 23.83 0.25
CA ASN A 32 3.16 22.68 -0.22
C ASN A 32 2.43 21.86 -1.31
N ASN A 33 1.15 22.14 -1.58
CA ASN A 33 0.37 21.38 -2.56
C ASN A 33 0.99 21.50 -3.96
N LYS A 34 1.16 20.35 -4.62
CA LYS A 34 1.64 20.26 -6.01
C LYS A 34 0.47 20.14 -6.98
N LYS A 35 0.77 20.25 -8.29
CA LYS A 35 -0.22 19.99 -9.34
C LYS A 35 -0.63 18.51 -9.32
N CYS A 36 -1.90 18.23 -9.60
CA CYS A 36 -2.41 16.86 -9.76
C CYS A 36 -1.63 16.13 -10.85
N VAL A 37 -1.28 14.87 -10.60
CA VAL A 37 -0.41 14.05 -11.46
C VAL A 37 -1.16 12.96 -12.21
N LEU A 38 -2.33 12.56 -11.71
CA LEU A 38 -3.13 11.48 -12.28
C LEU A 38 -4.54 11.97 -12.61
N LEU A 39 -4.95 11.77 -13.86
CA LEU A 39 -6.28 12.13 -14.39
C LEU A 39 -6.68 13.61 -14.20
N ASN A 40 -5.71 14.51 -14.00
CA ASN A 40 -5.94 15.91 -13.63
C ASN A 40 -6.81 16.09 -12.37
N PHE A 41 -6.81 15.10 -11.47
CA PHE A 41 -7.63 15.11 -10.26
C PHE A 41 -6.83 14.68 -9.02
N TYR A 42 -6.09 13.59 -9.11
CA TYR A 42 -5.36 13.04 -7.96
C TYR A 42 -3.95 13.62 -7.88
N ASP A 43 -3.56 14.07 -6.68
CA ASP A 43 -2.21 14.52 -6.38
C ASP A 43 -1.33 13.39 -5.81
N ASP A 44 -0.09 13.71 -5.45
CA ASP A 44 0.84 12.72 -4.89
C ASP A 44 0.33 12.10 -3.57
N HIS A 45 -0.46 12.85 -2.78
CA HIS A 45 -1.00 12.40 -1.49
C HIS A 45 -2.12 11.39 -1.70
N ASP A 46 -3.01 11.67 -2.65
CA ASP A 46 -4.07 10.74 -3.04
C ASP A 46 -3.49 9.42 -3.57
N VAL A 47 -2.46 9.51 -4.42
CA VAL A 47 -1.77 8.34 -4.97
C VAL A 47 -1.06 7.56 -3.87
N TRP A 48 -0.42 8.23 -2.91
CA TRP A 48 0.17 7.60 -1.74
C TRP A 48 -0.86 6.79 -0.94
N HIS A 49 -2.02 7.37 -0.62
CA HIS A 49 -3.07 6.67 0.13
C HIS A 49 -3.58 5.44 -0.60
N PHE A 50 -3.85 5.57 -1.89
CA PHE A 50 -4.34 4.46 -2.70
C PHE A 50 -3.34 3.30 -2.75
N LEU A 51 -2.07 3.60 -3.03
CA LEU A 51 -1.00 2.59 -3.07
C LEU A 51 -0.75 1.97 -1.71
N SER A 52 -0.78 2.76 -0.62
CA SER A 52 -0.64 2.24 0.75
C SER A 52 -1.75 1.27 1.13
N ALA A 53 -2.99 1.60 0.81
CA ALA A 53 -4.13 0.72 1.08
C ALA A 53 -4.00 -0.62 0.32
N ALA A 54 -3.63 -0.57 -0.96
CA ALA A 54 -3.37 -1.76 -1.75
C ALA A 54 -2.19 -2.57 -1.21
N ALA A 55 -1.08 -1.91 -0.85
CA ALA A 55 0.10 -2.55 -0.29
C ALA A 55 -0.22 -3.29 1.02
N LEU A 56 -0.95 -2.64 1.93
CA LEU A 56 -1.40 -3.25 3.19
C LEU A 56 -2.33 -4.45 2.95
N PHE A 57 -3.28 -4.33 2.03
CA PHE A 57 -4.15 -5.44 1.64
C PHE A 57 -3.34 -6.66 1.18
N PHE A 58 -2.40 -6.46 0.24
CA PHE A 58 -1.56 -7.56 -0.24
C PHE A 58 -0.56 -8.07 0.80
N THR A 59 -0.12 -7.24 1.76
CA THR A 59 0.63 -7.70 2.93
C THR A 59 -0.21 -8.68 3.75
N PHE A 60 -1.45 -8.32 4.12
CA PHE A 60 -2.32 -9.20 4.89
C PHE A 60 -2.66 -10.48 4.14
N MET A 61 -3.00 -10.39 2.86
CA MET A 61 -3.21 -11.56 2.02
C MET A 61 -1.97 -12.47 2.02
N THR A 62 -0.77 -11.90 1.85
CA THR A 62 0.46 -12.69 1.89
C THR A 62 0.64 -13.36 3.25
N ILE A 63 0.42 -12.68 4.37
CA ILE A 63 0.56 -13.29 5.70
C ILE A 63 -0.45 -14.43 5.89
N LEU A 64 -1.68 -14.28 5.39
CA LEU A 64 -2.73 -15.31 5.49
C LEU A 64 -2.49 -16.51 4.59
N THR A 65 -1.69 -16.37 3.53
CA THR A 65 -1.43 -17.42 2.53
C THR A 65 0.07 -17.74 2.42
N ILE A 66 0.89 -17.40 3.43
CA ILE A 66 2.33 -17.69 3.40
C ILE A 66 2.60 -19.14 3.80
N ASP A 67 1.75 -19.68 4.66
CA ASP A 67 1.80 -21.07 5.12
C ASP A 67 0.86 -21.90 4.26
N ASP A 68 1.34 -22.19 3.04
CA ASP A 68 0.68 -23.06 2.06
C ASP A 68 1.37 -24.44 2.05
N ASP A 69 1.80 -24.93 3.22
CA ASP A 69 2.52 -26.20 3.39
C ASP A 69 1.68 -27.43 2.97
N LEU A 70 0.36 -27.25 2.86
CA LEU A 70 -0.60 -28.25 2.41
C LEU A 70 -1.16 -27.99 1.00
N ASP A 71 -0.71 -26.96 0.29
CA ASP A 71 -1.28 -26.56 -1.02
C ASP A 71 -1.17 -27.68 -2.06
N ASP A 72 -0.05 -28.41 -2.06
CA ASP A 72 0.21 -29.56 -2.94
C ASP A 72 -0.23 -30.91 -2.32
N LYS A 73 -0.84 -30.92 -1.13
CA LYS A 73 -1.19 -32.16 -0.43
C LYS A 73 -2.64 -32.55 -0.71
N ASP A 74 -2.83 -33.76 -1.23
CA ASP A 74 -4.19 -34.31 -1.38
C ASP A 74 -4.93 -34.26 -0.05
N ARG A 75 -6.18 -33.78 -0.09
CA ARG A 75 -6.97 -33.45 1.11
C ARG A 75 -7.20 -34.63 2.04
N ASP A 76 -7.24 -35.85 1.49
CA ASP A 76 -7.38 -37.10 2.23
C ASP A 76 -6.08 -37.53 2.95
N LYS A 77 -4.94 -36.95 2.59
CA LYS A 77 -3.63 -37.19 3.22
C LYS A 77 -3.28 -36.12 4.25
N ILE A 78 -4.11 -35.12 4.45
CA ILE A 78 -3.93 -34.12 5.51
C ILE A 78 -4.23 -34.80 6.85
N ALA A 79 -3.25 -34.78 7.76
CA ALA A 79 -3.41 -35.37 9.07
C ALA A 79 -4.40 -34.52 9.89
N VAL A 80 -5.55 -35.09 10.19
CA VAL A 80 -6.53 -34.57 11.15
C VAL A 80 -6.56 -35.51 12.34
N PHE A 81 -6.85 -34.96 13.51
CA PHE A 81 -6.73 -35.59 14.86
C PHE A 81 -7.13 -37.06 14.93
#